data_AF-A0A920G7L9-F1
#
_entry.id   AF-A0A920G7L9-F1
#
_cell.length_a   1.000
_cell.length_b   1.000
_cell.length_c   1.000
_cell.angle_alpha   90.00
_cell.angle_beta   90.00
_cell.angle_gamma   90.00
#
_symmetry.space_group_name_H-M   'P 1'
#
loop_
_entity.id
_entity.type
_entity.pdbx_description
1 polymer ?
#
loop_
_entity_poly.entity_id
_entity_poly.type
_entity_poly.pdbx_seq_one_letter_code
_entity_poly.pdbx_strand_id
1 'polypeptide(L)'
;MQQSEAIMLWYGLAYMLGTLVAITPWVLVSKRLSKAHTLALSAAMAACVNLTWLLSGPEEPVALYMLRAFVLAVSNGGMLLMGQSLLPDVMEYDYQKTGLRREGLYAGLYSFVEKLAFATAPLTLGVLLSSMGFVPGLPRTAAQPESALWAITLAMAVIPAVTNTLKVCWHCDSGYPRGATLAQSHRVRPPQAFDWLDNVRRRRYQNT
;
A
#
# COMPACT_ATOMS: atom_id res chain seq x y z
N MET A 1 -8.46 -17.42 -31.67
CA MET A 1 -7.82 -16.95 -30.42
C MET A 1 -7.66 -15.42 -30.40
N GLN A 2 -8.75 -14.67 -30.63
CA GLN A 2 -8.74 -13.18 -30.70
C GLN A 2 -9.40 -12.54 -29.46
N GLN A 3 -9.78 -13.36 -28.47
CA GLN A 3 -10.44 -12.91 -27.24
C GLN A 3 -9.45 -12.36 -26.18
N SER A 4 -8.13 -12.47 -26.37
CA SER A 4 -7.15 -12.25 -25.30
C SER A 4 -6.83 -10.78 -24.99
N GLU A 5 -6.90 -9.86 -25.96
CA GLU A 5 -6.48 -8.47 -25.75
C GLU A 5 -7.56 -7.64 -25.05
N ALA A 6 -8.83 -7.83 -25.44
CA ALA A 6 -9.95 -7.12 -24.82
C ALA A 6 -10.14 -7.52 -23.35
N ILE A 7 -9.93 -8.79 -23.00
CA ILE A 7 -10.06 -9.26 -21.61
C ILE A 7 -9.04 -8.58 -20.70
N MET A 8 -7.81 -8.36 -21.16
CA MET A 8 -6.78 -7.64 -20.39
C MET A 8 -7.16 -6.17 -20.18
N LEU A 9 -7.75 -5.53 -21.19
CA LEU A 9 -8.24 -4.15 -21.08
C LEU A 9 -9.41 -4.05 -20.09
N TRP A 10 -10.39 -4.94 -20.20
CA TRP A 10 -11.52 -4.99 -19.27
C TRP A 10 -11.09 -5.29 -17.84
N TYR A 11 -10.07 -6.14 -17.66
CA TYR A 11 -9.45 -6.39 -16.37
C TYR A 11 -8.83 -5.11 -15.79
N GLY A 12 -8.04 -4.38 -16.57
CA GLY A 12 -7.45 -3.11 -16.15
C GLY A 12 -8.50 -2.06 -15.76
N LEU A 13 -9.59 -1.96 -16.54
CA LEU A 13 -10.71 -1.06 -16.25
C LEU A 13 -11.44 -1.47 -14.97
N ALA A 14 -11.74 -2.76 -14.78
CA ALA A 14 -12.37 -3.27 -13.57
C ALA A 14 -11.50 -3.00 -12.33
N TYR A 15 -10.18 -3.14 -12.46
CA TYR A 15 -9.22 -2.82 -11.41
C TYR A 15 -9.22 -1.32 -11.08
N MET A 16 -9.14 -0.44 -12.08
CA MET A 16 -9.20 1.02 -11.90
C MET A 16 -10.50 1.46 -11.21
N LEU A 17 -11.64 0.94 -11.68
CA LEU A 17 -12.96 1.21 -11.10
C LEU A 17 -13.05 0.69 -9.67
N GLY A 18 -12.55 -0.52 -9.40
CA GLY A 18 -12.50 -1.09 -8.06
C GLY A 18 -11.70 -0.22 -7.10
N THR A 19 -10.55 0.29 -7.54
CA THR A 19 -9.70 1.17 -6.73
C THR A 19 -10.42 2.49 -6.42
N LEU A 20 -11.13 3.06 -7.39
CA LEU A 20 -11.89 4.31 -7.21
C LEU A 20 -13.06 4.13 -6.25
N VAL A 21 -13.84 3.05 -6.41
CA VAL A 21 -14.98 2.71 -5.55
C VAL A 21 -14.52 2.42 -4.13
N ALA A 22 -13.32 1.87 -3.95
CA ALA A 22 -12.77 1.52 -2.65
C ALA A 22 -12.46 2.72 -1.74
N ILE A 23 -12.23 3.91 -2.31
CA ILE A 23 -11.88 5.09 -1.53
C ILE A 23 -12.97 5.38 -0.48
N THR A 24 -14.24 5.41 -0.89
CA THR A 24 -15.39 5.71 -0.02
C THR A 24 -15.51 4.75 1.18
N PRO A 25 -15.59 3.41 1.02
CA PRO A 25 -15.70 2.49 2.14
C PRO A 25 -14.46 2.54 3.04
N TRP A 26 -13.25 2.66 2.50
CA TRP A 26 -12.04 2.73 3.34
C TRP A 26 -11.96 4.01 4.17
N VAL A 27 -12.46 5.14 3.65
CA VAL A 27 -12.59 6.40 4.42
C VAL A 27 -13.62 6.25 5.54
N LEU A 28 -14.72 5.54 5.32
CA LEU A 28 -15.72 5.30 6.37
C LEU A 28 -15.18 4.36 7.45
N VAL A 29 -14.44 3.32 7.03
CA VAL A 29 -13.78 2.37 7.93
C VAL A 29 -12.70 3.07 8.76
N SER A 30 -11.89 3.95 8.17
CA SER A 30 -10.84 4.69 8.88
C SER A 30 -11.35 5.71 9.90
N LYS A 31 -12.62 6.11 9.81
CA LYS A 31 -13.28 6.91 10.85
C LYS A 31 -13.67 6.09 12.08
N ARG A 32 -13.87 4.78 11.93
CA ARG A 32 -14.30 3.88 13.01
C ARG A 32 -13.15 3.05 13.59
N LEU A 33 -12.18 2.69 12.75
CA LEU A 33 -10.97 1.94 13.10
C LEU A 33 -9.76 2.86 12.95
N SER A 34 -8.75 2.72 13.81
CA SER A 34 -7.51 3.46 13.64
C SER A 34 -6.89 3.21 12.26
N LYS A 35 -6.13 4.19 11.73
CA LYS A 35 -5.48 4.10 10.41
C LYS A 35 -4.57 2.87 10.29
N ALA A 36 -3.83 2.53 11.36
CA ALA A 36 -2.96 1.36 11.39
C ALA A 36 -3.73 0.03 11.31
N HIS A 37 -4.85 -0.09 12.02
CA HIS A 37 -5.70 -1.29 11.95
C HIS A 37 -6.41 -1.40 10.60
N THR A 38 -6.82 -0.27 10.01
CA THR A 38 -7.40 -0.23 8.65
C THR A 38 -6.39 -0.67 7.59
N LEU A 39 -5.12 -0.28 7.76
CA LEU A 39 -4.00 -0.73 6.93
C LEU A 39 -3.75 -2.26 7.07
N ALA A 40 -3.84 -2.80 8.28
CA ALA A 40 -3.69 -4.24 8.51
C ALA A 40 -4.86 -5.04 7.94
N LEU A 41 -6.10 -4.55 8.08
CA LEU A 41 -7.29 -5.19 7.52
C LEU A 41 -7.24 -5.25 5.98
N SER A 42 -6.85 -4.14 5.34
CA SER A 42 -6.68 -4.10 3.88
C SER A 42 -5.55 -5.03 3.40
N ALA A 43 -4.45 -5.13 4.16
CA ALA A 43 -3.38 -6.09 3.88
C ALA A 43 -3.83 -7.56 4.05
N ALA A 44 -4.60 -7.87 5.10
CA ALA A 44 -5.16 -9.20 5.29
C ALA A 44 -6.12 -9.58 4.16
N MET A 45 -6.99 -8.66 3.75
CA MET A 45 -7.88 -8.85 2.60
C MET A 45 -7.10 -9.10 1.31
N ALA A 46 -6.02 -8.33 1.07
CA ALA A 46 -5.14 -8.55 -0.07
C ALA A 46 -4.42 -9.92 -0.01
N ALA A 47 -3.96 -10.35 1.16
CA ALA A 47 -3.33 -11.66 1.33
C ALA A 47 -4.28 -12.80 0.98
N CYS A 48 -5.52 -12.77 1.46
CA CYS A 48 -6.53 -13.76 1.13
C CYS A 48 -6.80 -13.84 -0.37
N VAL A 49 -6.92 -12.70 -1.06
CA VAL A 49 -7.15 -12.67 -2.51
C VAL A 49 -5.95 -13.21 -3.29
N ASN A 50 -4.73 -12.88 -2.87
CA ASN A 50 -3.51 -13.42 -3.49
C ASN A 50 -3.39 -14.93 -3.32
N LEU A 51 -3.83 -15.50 -2.18
CA LEU A 51 -3.87 -16.95 -1.99
C LEU A 51 -4.89 -17.63 -2.90
N THR A 52 -6.01 -16.96 -3.21
CA THR A 52 -7.00 -17.47 -4.17
C THR A 52 -6.43 -17.63 -5.58
N TRP A 53 -5.38 -16.88 -5.95
CA TRP A 53 -4.68 -17.07 -7.23
C TRP A 53 -3.96 -18.42 -7.34
N LEU A 54 -3.62 -19.08 -6.23
CA LEU A 54 -3.04 -20.43 -6.23
C LEU A 54 -4.06 -21.51 -6.64
N LEU A 55 -5.35 -21.22 -6.50
CA LEU A 55 -6.45 -22.11 -6.88
C LEU A 55 -6.94 -21.86 -8.31
N SER A 56 -6.30 -20.92 -9.04
CA SER A 56 -6.73 -20.54 -10.38
C SER A 56 -6.35 -21.62 -11.40
N GLY A 57 -7.36 -22.21 -12.04
CA GLY A 57 -7.21 -23.19 -13.11
C GLY A 57 -7.47 -22.62 -14.52
N PRO A 58 -7.04 -23.31 -15.60
CA PRO A 58 -7.20 -22.84 -16.98
C PRO A 58 -8.66 -22.65 -17.44
N GLU A 59 -9.63 -23.27 -16.76
CA GLU A 59 -11.06 -23.28 -17.14
C GLU A 59 -11.94 -22.34 -16.29
N GLU A 60 -11.35 -21.36 -15.62
CA GLU A 60 -12.13 -20.50 -14.73
C GLU A 60 -13.07 -19.52 -15.46
N PRO A 61 -14.30 -19.32 -14.93
CA PRO A 61 -15.22 -18.30 -15.42
C PRO A 61 -14.59 -16.90 -15.41
N VAL A 62 -14.70 -16.18 -16.52
CA VAL A 62 -14.24 -14.78 -16.65
C VAL A 62 -14.81 -13.88 -15.55
N ALA A 63 -16.03 -14.16 -15.08
CA ALA A 63 -16.64 -13.44 -13.97
C ALA A 63 -15.86 -13.57 -12.65
N LEU A 64 -15.34 -14.76 -12.33
CA LEU A 64 -14.52 -14.97 -11.14
C LEU A 64 -13.17 -14.25 -11.25
N TYR A 65 -12.59 -14.26 -12.45
CA TYR A 65 -11.35 -13.52 -12.74
C TYR A 65 -11.53 -12.01 -12.53
N MET A 66 -12.63 -11.44 -13.05
CA MET A 66 -12.97 -10.01 -12.85
C MET A 66 -13.30 -9.68 -11.39
N LEU A 67 -14.01 -10.58 -10.68
CA LEU A 67 -14.32 -10.40 -9.27
C LEU A 67 -13.04 -10.36 -8.42
N ARG A 68 -12.09 -11.27 -8.66
CA ARG A 68 -10.79 -11.25 -7.97
C ARG A 68 -10.04 -9.95 -8.24
N ALA A 69 -10.01 -9.48 -9.49
CA ALA A 69 -9.41 -8.21 -9.88
C ALA A 69 -10.00 -7.04 -9.08
N PHE A 70 -11.32 -6.99 -8.99
CA PHE A 70 -12.05 -5.94 -8.30
C PHE A 70 -11.77 -5.97 -6.79
N VAL A 71 -11.83 -7.13 -6.15
CA VAL A 71 -11.58 -7.28 -4.70
C VAL A 71 -10.12 -6.96 -4.37
N LEU A 72 -9.17 -7.35 -5.22
CA LEU A 72 -7.76 -7.00 -5.09
C LEU A 72 -7.56 -5.48 -5.20
N ALA A 73 -8.18 -4.85 -6.19
CA ALA A 73 -8.14 -3.40 -6.37
C ALA A 73 -8.70 -2.66 -5.16
N VAL A 74 -9.81 -3.17 -4.59
CA VAL A 74 -10.40 -2.60 -3.39
C VAL A 74 -9.44 -2.69 -2.22
N SER A 75 -8.82 -3.84 -2.00
CA SER A 75 -7.86 -4.05 -0.92
C SER A 75 -6.64 -3.13 -1.07
N ASN A 76 -6.09 -3.03 -2.27
CA ASN A 76 -4.91 -2.22 -2.55
C ASN A 76 -5.20 -0.71 -2.45
N GLY A 77 -6.39 -0.26 -2.84
CA GLY A 77 -6.83 1.13 -2.67
C GLY A 77 -6.85 1.55 -1.19
N GLY A 78 -7.30 0.67 -0.29
CA GLY A 78 -7.24 0.92 1.16
C GLY A 78 -5.81 1.00 1.69
N MET A 79 -4.93 0.11 1.22
CA MET A 79 -3.52 0.12 1.60
C MET A 79 -2.81 1.40 1.18
N LEU A 80 -3.02 1.85 -0.06
CA LEU A 80 -2.42 3.07 -0.59
C LEU A 80 -2.92 4.29 0.18
N LEU A 81 -4.24 4.40 0.38
CA LEU A 81 -4.86 5.52 1.08
C LEU A 81 -4.36 5.64 2.52
N MET A 82 -4.36 4.55 3.28
CA MET A 82 -3.88 4.56 4.66
C MET A 82 -2.36 4.80 4.74
N GLY A 83 -1.58 4.24 3.81
CA GLY A 83 -0.13 4.45 3.74
C GLY A 83 0.23 5.92 3.54
N GLN A 84 -0.42 6.59 2.59
CA GLN A 84 -0.22 8.01 2.32
C GLN A 84 -0.73 8.90 3.46
N SER A 85 -1.79 8.50 4.17
CA SER A 85 -2.32 9.25 5.31
C SER A 85 -1.47 9.15 6.58
N LEU A 86 -0.72 8.07 6.76
CA LEU A 86 0.15 7.86 7.93
C LEU A 86 1.44 8.67 7.85
N LEU A 87 1.95 8.95 6.65
CA LEU A 87 3.17 9.75 6.46
C LEU A 87 3.10 11.14 7.13
N PRO A 88 2.07 11.98 6.86
CA PRO A 88 1.96 13.28 7.53
C PRO A 88 1.69 13.15 9.04
N ASP A 89 1.00 12.11 9.50
CA ASP A 89 0.80 11.88 10.94
C ASP A 89 2.14 11.67 11.66
N VAL A 90 3.07 10.94 11.04
CA VAL A 90 4.42 10.71 11.60
C VAL A 90 5.25 11.99 11.55
N MET A 91 5.14 12.78 10.49
CA MET A 91 5.83 14.07 10.37
C MET A 91 5.36 15.04 11.46
N GLU A 92 4.06 15.11 11.72
CA GLU A 92 3.48 15.92 12.78
C GLU A 92 3.92 15.42 14.17
N TYR A 93 3.96 14.11 14.39
CA TYR A 93 4.45 13.51 15.63
C TYR A 93 5.93 13.84 15.90
N ASP A 94 6.78 13.79 14.88
CA ASP A 94 8.20 14.18 15.00
C ASP A 94 8.36 15.67 15.28
N TYR A 95 7.55 16.52 14.63
CA TYR A 95 7.53 17.95 14.89
C TYR A 95 7.13 18.26 16.34
N GLN A 96 6.13 17.57 16.88
CA GLN A 96 5.71 17.75 18.28
C GLN A 96 6.78 17.35 19.30
N LYS A 97 7.61 16.34 18.98
CA LYS A 97 8.68 15.89 19.86
C LYS A 97 9.95 16.73 19.77
N THR A 98 10.31 17.15 18.57
CA THR A 98 11.63 17.78 18.29
C THR A 98 11.55 19.28 18.04
N GLY A 99 10.38 19.80 17.68
CA GLY A 99 10.18 21.19 17.25
C GLY A 99 10.76 21.51 15.86
N LEU A 100 11.36 20.54 15.17
CA LEU A 100 12.01 20.74 13.87
C LEU A 100 11.08 20.32 12.74
N ARG A 101 10.85 21.23 11.78
CA ARG A 101 10.10 20.91 10.56
C ARG A 101 11.01 20.23 9.54
N ARG A 102 10.97 18.89 9.50
CA ARG A 102 11.76 18.05 8.58
C ARG A 102 10.91 17.41 7.49
N GLU A 103 9.89 18.13 7.03
CA GLU A 103 8.87 17.59 6.13
C GLU A 103 9.47 17.08 4.80
N GLY A 104 10.40 17.83 4.22
CA GLY A 104 11.07 17.44 2.97
C GLY A 104 11.94 16.18 3.10
N LEU A 105 12.53 15.92 4.27
CA LEU A 105 13.33 14.73 4.51
C LEU A 105 12.45 13.47 4.54
N TYR A 106 11.32 13.53 5.25
CA TYR A 106 10.37 12.41 5.31
C TYR A 106 9.73 12.13 3.96
N ALA A 107 9.27 13.17 3.25
CA ALA A 107 8.69 13.00 1.92
C ALA A 107 9.73 12.45 0.91
N GLY A 108 10.96 12.95 0.94
CA GLY A 108 12.05 12.48 0.08
C GLY A 108 12.43 11.03 0.36
N LEU A 109 12.58 10.65 1.63
CA LEU A 109 12.87 9.27 2.01
C LEU A 109 11.73 8.33 1.63
N TYR A 110 10.48 8.74 1.84
CA TYR A 110 9.30 7.97 1.45
C TYR A 110 9.30 7.68 -0.05
N SER A 111 9.43 8.70 -0.90
CA SER A 111 9.46 8.52 -2.36
C SER A 111 10.69 7.74 -2.84
N PHE A 112 11.83 7.87 -2.16
CA PHE A 112 13.03 7.08 -2.48
C PHE A 112 12.78 5.58 -2.23
N VAL A 113 12.26 5.23 -1.06
CA VAL A 113 11.93 3.85 -0.70
C VAL A 113 10.85 3.29 -1.62
N GLU A 114 9.83 4.09 -1.94
CA GLU A 114 8.76 3.71 -2.87
C GLU A 114 9.32 3.38 -4.26
N LYS A 115 10.16 4.25 -4.83
CA LYS A 115 10.78 4.02 -6.14
C LYS A 115 11.74 2.84 -6.13
N LEU A 116 12.49 2.65 -5.04
CA LEU A 116 13.36 1.50 -4.86
C LEU A 116 12.56 0.20 -4.83
N ALA A 117 11.40 0.17 -4.16
CA ALA A 117 10.49 -0.97 -4.17
C ALA A 117 9.96 -1.24 -5.59
N PHE A 118 9.54 -0.21 -6.32
CA PHE A 118 9.09 -0.34 -7.71
C PHE A 118 10.19 -0.83 -8.67
N ALA A 119 11.45 -0.50 -8.42
CA ALA A 119 12.57 -0.98 -9.23
C ALA A 119 12.96 -2.43 -8.88
N THR A 120 12.94 -2.79 -7.60
CA THR A 120 13.35 -4.12 -7.12
C THR A 120 12.31 -5.20 -7.41
N ALA A 121 11.02 -4.87 -7.47
CA ALA A 121 9.95 -5.82 -7.79
C ALA A 121 10.12 -6.52 -9.16
N PRO A 122 10.22 -5.80 -10.30
CA PRO A 122 10.42 -6.43 -11.61
C PRO A 122 11.80 -7.09 -11.74
N LEU A 123 12.84 -6.58 -11.07
CA LEU A 123 14.15 -7.22 -11.04
C LEU A 123 14.08 -8.61 -10.39
N THR A 124 13.39 -8.72 -9.25
CA THR A 124 13.21 -10.01 -8.55
C THR A 124 12.43 -10.99 -9.42
N LEU A 125 11.37 -10.51 -10.09
CA LEU A 125 10.62 -11.31 -11.06
C LEU A 125 11.52 -11.79 -12.21
N GLY A 126 12.33 -10.91 -12.81
CA GLY A 126 13.24 -11.24 -13.89
C GLY A 126 14.27 -12.31 -13.52
N VAL A 127 14.87 -12.20 -12.33
CA VAL A 127 15.80 -13.21 -11.79
C VAL A 127 15.08 -14.56 -11.60
N LEU A 128 13.86 -14.55 -11.05
CA LEU A 128 13.08 -15.77 -10.85
C LEU A 128 12.76 -16.46 -12.19
N LEU A 129 12.28 -15.72 -13.19
CA LEU A 129 12.02 -16.26 -14.52
C LEU A 129 13.28 -16.79 -15.20
N SER A 130 14.40 -16.06 -15.12
CA SER A 130 15.67 -16.50 -15.70
C SER A 130 16.18 -17.78 -15.04
N SER A 131 16.01 -17.94 -13.73
CA SER A 131 16.40 -19.15 -13.00
C SER A 131 15.54 -20.37 -13.35
N MET A 132 14.28 -20.15 -13.72
CA MET A 132 13.30 -21.19 -14.03
C MET A 132 13.24 -21.57 -15.51
N GLY A 133 14.23 -21.11 -16.30
CA GLY A 133 14.38 -21.48 -17.71
C GLY A 133 13.38 -20.82 -18.65
N PHE A 134 12.90 -19.61 -18.33
CA PHE A 134 12.05 -18.85 -19.23
C PHE A 134 12.75 -18.60 -20.57
N VAL A 135 12.09 -18.96 -21.66
CA VAL A 135 12.61 -18.76 -23.02
C VAL A 135 11.86 -17.57 -23.66
N PRO A 136 12.52 -16.42 -23.85
CA PRO A 136 11.90 -15.26 -24.47
C PRO A 136 11.71 -15.48 -25.98
N GLY A 137 10.60 -15.00 -26.54
CA GLY A 137 10.40 -14.96 -28.00
C GLY A 137 9.90 -16.25 -28.65
N LEU A 138 9.44 -17.24 -27.89
CA LEU A 138 8.73 -18.40 -28.46
C LEU A 138 7.49 -17.95 -29.26
N PRO A 139 7.16 -18.65 -30.36
CA PRO A 139 5.88 -18.45 -31.05
C PRO A 139 4.71 -18.60 -30.07
N ARG A 140 3.64 -17.82 -30.24
CA ARG A 140 2.44 -17.88 -29.37
C ARG A 140 1.80 -19.28 -29.26
N THR A 141 2.14 -20.18 -30.17
CA THR A 141 1.67 -21.56 -30.23
C THR A 141 2.56 -22.56 -29.49
N ALA A 142 3.77 -22.17 -29.08
CA ALA A 142 4.71 -23.05 -28.40
C ALA A 142 4.52 -22.95 -26.88
N ALA A 143 4.44 -24.10 -26.21
CA ALA A 143 4.27 -24.16 -24.77
C ALA A 143 5.54 -23.70 -24.04
N GLN A 144 5.39 -22.79 -23.08
CA GLN A 144 6.45 -22.44 -22.14
C GLN A 144 6.70 -23.64 -21.19
N PRO A 145 7.92 -23.80 -20.67
CA PRO A 145 8.19 -24.83 -19.69
C PRO A 145 7.32 -24.63 -18.44
N GLU A 146 6.86 -25.74 -17.86
CA GLU A 146 5.98 -25.73 -16.68
C GLU A 146 6.63 -24.99 -15.49
N SER A 147 7.96 -25.05 -15.38
CA SER A 147 8.75 -24.29 -14.39
C SER A 147 8.58 -22.76 -14.52
N ALA A 148 8.45 -22.24 -15.74
CA ALA A 148 8.23 -20.81 -15.97
C ALA A 148 6.79 -20.39 -15.62
N LEU A 149 5.80 -21.28 -15.83
CA LEU A 149 4.43 -21.04 -15.36
C LEU A 149 4.38 -21.01 -13.83
N TRP A 150 5.07 -21.95 -13.17
CA TRP A 150 5.23 -21.92 -11.71
C TRP A 150 5.91 -20.65 -11.22
N ALA A 151 6.94 -20.14 -11.91
CA ALA A 151 7.59 -18.89 -11.57
C ALA A 151 6.62 -17.69 -11.56
N ILE A 152 5.73 -17.62 -12.57
CA ILE A 152 4.71 -16.57 -12.67
C ILE A 152 3.69 -16.71 -11.54
N THR A 153 3.22 -17.92 -11.26
CA THR A 153 2.28 -18.20 -10.16
C THR A 153 2.89 -17.82 -8.80
N LEU A 154 4.15 -18.19 -8.56
CA LEU A 154 4.86 -17.81 -7.33
C LEU A 154 4.99 -16.29 -7.19
N ALA A 155 5.31 -15.60 -8.28
CA ALA A 155 5.50 -14.16 -8.25
C ALA A 155 4.20 -13.37 -8.09
N MET A 156 3.09 -13.85 -8.64
CA MET A 156 1.80 -13.18 -8.53
C MET A 156 1.03 -13.53 -7.25
N ALA A 157 1.16 -14.76 -6.75
CA ALA A 157 0.37 -15.23 -5.60
C ALA A 157 1.20 -15.31 -4.31
N VAL A 158 2.32 -16.04 -4.33
CA VAL A 158 3.06 -16.37 -3.10
C VAL A 158 3.83 -15.16 -2.57
N ILE A 159 4.60 -14.47 -3.41
CA ILE A 159 5.40 -13.31 -2.96
C ILE A 159 4.50 -12.20 -2.39
N PRO A 160 3.40 -11.80 -3.06
CA PRO A 160 2.50 -10.79 -2.51
C PRO A 160 1.73 -11.28 -1.27
N ALA A 161 1.37 -12.56 -1.19
CA ALA A 161 0.73 -13.11 0.01
C ALA A 161 1.67 -13.09 1.22
N VAL A 162 2.94 -13.48 1.05
CA VAL A 162 3.95 -13.46 2.14
C VAL A 162 4.21 -12.04 2.61
N THR A 163 4.41 -11.09 1.70
CA THR A 163 4.64 -9.69 2.07
C THR A 163 3.44 -9.07 2.81
N ASN A 164 2.21 -9.35 2.36
CA ASN A 164 1.00 -8.87 3.03
C ASN A 164 0.78 -9.52 4.40
N THR A 165 1.03 -10.83 4.53
CA THR A 165 0.92 -11.52 5.82
C THR A 165 1.98 -11.06 6.82
N LEU A 166 3.23 -10.83 6.37
CA LEU A 166 4.28 -10.25 7.20
C LEU A 166 3.87 -8.87 7.74
N LYS A 167 3.24 -8.04 6.91
CA LYS A 167 2.70 -6.74 7.32
C LYS A 167 1.63 -6.86 8.42
N VAL A 168 0.74 -7.85 8.29
CA VAL A 168 -0.30 -8.15 9.30
C VAL A 168 0.34 -8.68 10.59
N CYS A 169 1.29 -9.59 10.49
CA CYS A 169 1.98 -10.17 11.65
C CYS A 169 2.75 -9.09 12.42
N TRP A 170 3.47 -8.21 11.72
CA TRP A 170 4.19 -7.11 12.34
C TRP A 170 3.25 -6.14 13.07
N HIS A 171 2.08 -5.87 12.49
CA HIS A 171 1.07 -5.06 13.16
C HIS A 171 0.51 -5.72 14.43
N CYS A 172 0.29 -7.05 14.39
CA CYS A 172 -0.19 -7.83 15.52
C CYS A 172 0.84 -7.85 16.67
N ASP A 173 2.12 -8.05 16.34
CA ASP A 173 3.23 -8.08 17.29
C ASP A 173 3.51 -6.71 17.91
N SER A 174 3.38 -5.63 17.12
CA SER A 174 3.65 -4.26 17.58
C SER A 174 2.65 -3.73 18.62
N GLY A 175 1.60 -4.49 18.96
CA GLY A 175 0.70 -4.17 20.08
C GLY A 175 0.04 -2.79 20.00
N TYR A 176 -0.23 -2.28 18.80
CA TYR A 176 -0.74 -0.91 18.60
C TYR A 176 -2.04 -0.70 19.40
N PRO A 177 -2.06 0.20 20.41
CA PRO A 177 -3.26 0.43 21.20
C PRO A 177 -4.37 1.00 20.33
N ARG A 178 -5.53 0.32 20.29
CA ARG A 178 -6.69 0.60 19.43
C ARG A 178 -7.28 2.02 19.51
N GLY A 179 -6.80 2.89 20.39
CA GLY A 179 -7.35 4.23 20.63
C GLY A 179 -6.36 5.37 20.86
N ALA A 180 -5.05 5.18 20.72
CA ALA A 180 -4.07 6.19 21.17
C ALA A 180 -3.94 7.41 20.24
N THR A 181 -4.23 7.29 18.94
CA THR A 181 -3.91 8.36 17.97
C THR A 181 -4.82 9.58 18.09
N LEU A 182 -6.09 9.43 18.47
CA LEU A 182 -7.02 10.56 18.65
C LEU A 182 -6.90 11.23 20.03
N ALA A 183 -6.41 10.52 21.04
CA ALA A 183 -6.32 11.05 22.40
C ALA A 183 -5.01 11.83 22.68
N GLN A 184 -3.99 11.69 21.83
CA GLN A 184 -2.68 12.33 22.04
C GLN A 184 -2.53 13.69 21.34
N SER A 185 -3.26 13.96 20.25
CA SER A 185 -3.18 15.26 19.53
C SER A 185 -3.58 16.46 20.38
N HIS A 186 -4.40 16.26 21.42
CA HIS A 186 -4.83 17.32 22.32
C HIS A 186 -3.98 17.49 23.60
N ARG A 187 -3.03 16.59 23.88
CA ARG A 187 -2.25 16.64 25.14
C ARG A 187 -0.81 17.12 25.02
N VAL A 188 -0.22 17.10 23.82
CA VAL A 188 1.14 17.60 23.64
C VAL A 188 1.05 19.09 23.30
N ARG A 189 1.34 19.95 24.29
CA ARG A 189 1.51 21.38 24.04
C ARG A 189 2.57 21.56 22.95
N PRO A 190 2.37 22.44 21.96
CA PRO A 190 3.43 22.72 20.99
C PRO A 190 4.71 23.11 21.75
N PRO A 191 5.86 22.50 21.44
CA PRO A 191 7.12 22.90 22.05
C PRO A 191 7.39 24.34 21.63
N GLN A 192 7.10 25.26 22.55
CA GLN A 192 7.10 26.70 22.35
C GLN A 192 6.30 27.09 21.11
N ALA A 193 5.00 27.35 21.28
CA ALA A 193 4.39 28.40 20.47
C ALA A 193 5.37 29.56 20.51
N PHE A 194 6.08 29.78 19.39
CA PHE A 194 6.93 30.94 19.20
C PHE A 194 6.06 32.09 19.66
N ASP A 195 6.50 32.70 20.74
CA ASP A 195 5.75 33.62 21.56
C ASP A 195 5.68 34.95 20.79
N TRP A 196 5.15 34.89 19.57
CA TRP A 196 5.10 35.95 18.58
C TRP A 196 4.28 37.09 19.16
N LEU A 197 3.19 36.74 19.85
CA LEU A 197 2.32 37.69 20.53
C LEU A 197 3.03 38.35 21.72
N ASP A 198 3.86 37.64 22.49
CA ASP A 198 4.61 38.28 23.58
C ASP A 198 5.85 39.01 23.08
N ASN A 199 6.49 38.58 22.00
CA ASN A 199 7.59 39.30 21.35
C ASN A 199 7.10 40.60 20.69
N VAL A 200 5.93 40.56 20.03
CA VAL A 200 5.27 41.77 19.49
C VAL A 200 4.74 42.66 20.60
N ARG A 201 4.23 42.12 21.72
CA ARG A 201 3.86 42.94 22.89
C ARG A 201 5.08 43.57 23.55
N ARG A 202 6.18 42.84 23.77
CA ARG A 202 7.42 43.39 24.35
C ARG A 202 8.03 44.49 23.49
N ARG A 203 8.01 44.35 22.16
CA ARG A 203 8.47 45.43 21.25
C ARG A 203 7.61 46.69 21.31
N ARG A 204 6.33 46.58 21.69
CA ARG A 204 5.43 47.74 21.79
C ARG A 204 5.67 48.58 23.06
N TYR A 205 6.18 47.97 24.13
CA TYR A 205 6.51 48.67 25.38
C TYR A 205 7.94 49.25 25.43
N GLN A 206 8.82 48.83 24.53
CA GLN A 206 10.20 49.36 24.47
C GLN A 206 10.34 50.64 23.62
N ASN A 207 9.28 51.03 22.89
CA ASN A 207 9.26 52.19 21.99
C ASN A 207 8.36 53.34 22.49
N THR A 208 8.00 53.34 23.77
CA THR A 208 7.30 54.42 24.49
C THR A 208 8.13 54.83 25.68
#